data_AF-A0A9D0W028-F1
#
_entry.id   AF-A0A9D0W028-F1
#
_cell.length_a   1.000
_cell.length_b   1.000
_cell.length_c   1.000
_cell.angle_alpha   90.00
_cell.angle_beta   90.00
_cell.angle_gamma   90.00
#
_symmetry.space_group_name_H-M   'P 1'
#
loop_
_entity.id
_entity.type
_entity.pdbx_description
1 polymer ?
#
loop_
_entity_poly.entity_id
_entity_poly.type
_entity_poly.pdbx_seq_one_letter_code
_entity_poly.pdbx_strand_id
1 'polypeptide(L)' 'MKILIIGGGGREHALAWKAAQSPKVEQVFVAP' A
#
# COMPACT_ATOMS: atom_id res chain seq x y z
N MET A 1 3.01 11.48 0.26
CA MET A 1 2.18 11.15 -0.91
C MET A 1 1.19 10.06 -0.53
N LYS A 2 0.01 10.06 -1.15
CA LYS A 2 -1.04 9.04 -0.94
C LYS A 2 -0.95 7.99 -2.04
N ILE A 3 -1.00 6.71 -1.67
CA ILE A 3 -0.87 5.57 -2.59
C ILE A 3 -2.15 4.74 -2.54
N LEU A 4 -2.63 4.29 -3.70
CA LEU A 4 -3.72 3.31 -3.83
C LEU A 4 -3.17 2.04 -4.48
N ILE A 5 -3.40 0.88 -3.84
CA ILE A 5 -3.08 -0.44 -4.37
C ILE A 5 -4.40 -1.16 -4.65
N ILE A 6 -4.54 -1.74 -5.84
CA ILE A 6 -5.73 -2.48 -6.28
C ILE A 6 -5.49 -3.98 -6.15
N GLY A 7 -6.45 -4.67 -5.55
CA GLY A 7 -6.46 -6.10 -5.24
C GLY A 7 -6.55 -6.37 -3.73
N GLY A 8 -6.86 -7.62 -3.38
CA GLY A 8 -7.12 -8.04 -1.99
C GLY A 8 -6.36 -9.28 -1.53
N GLY A 9 -5.31 -9.68 -2.24
CA GLY A 9 -4.51 -10.86 -1.92
C GLY A 9 -3.28 -10.57 -1.04
N GLY A 10 -2.54 -11.62 -0.70
CA GLY A 10 -1.30 -11.49 0.08
C GLY A 10 -0.21 -10.66 -0.61
N ARG A 11 -0.21 -10.64 -1.96
CA ARG A 11 0.71 -9.80 -2.75
C ARG A 11 0.47 -8.32 -2.48
N GLU A 12 -0.78 -7.88 -2.54
CA GLU A 12 -1.17 -6.49 -2.31
C GLU A 12 -0.89 -6.08 -0.86
N HIS A 13 -1.13 -6.98 0.09
CA HIS A 13 -0.76 -6.76 1.49
C HIS A 13 0.75 -6.53 1.64
N ALA A 14 1.59 -7.39 1.05
CA ALA A 14 3.04 -7.26 1.13
C ALA A 14 3.55 -5.95 0.48
N LEU A 15 2.97 -5.56 -0.65
CA LEU A 15 3.25 -4.28 -1.31
C LEU A 15 2.84 -3.09 -0.44
N ALA A 16 1.64 -3.12 0.14
CA ALA A 16 1.15 -2.07 1.04
C ALA A 16 2.03 -1.93 2.28
N TRP A 17 2.40 -3.07 2.89
CA TRP A 17 3.28 -3.13 4.05
C TRP A 17 4.65 -2.52 3.76
N LYS A 18 5.23 -2.82 2.59
CA LYS A 18 6.54 -2.26 2.24
C LYS A 18 6.46 -0.78 1.85
N ALA A 19 5.41 -0.38 1.13
CA ALA A 19 5.19 1.00 0.71
C ALA A 19 5.01 1.95 1.92
N ALA A 20 4.31 1.50 2.97
CA ALA A 20 4.06 2.30 4.17
C ALA A 20 5.32 2.68 4.96
N GLN A 21 6.47 2.03 4.72
CA GLN A 21 7.73 2.32 5.39
C GLN A 21 8.51 3.49 4.78
N SER A 22 8.11 3.97 3.61
CA SER A 22 8.80 5.07 2.95
C SER A 22 8.51 6.40 3.66
N PRO A 23 9.53 7.23 4.01
CA PRO A 23 9.30 8.53 4.64
C PRO A 23 8.58 9.53 3.73
N LYS A 24 8.44 9.20 2.44
CA LYS A 24 7.69 10.01 1.46
C LYS A 24 6.20 9.63 1.40
N VAL A 25 5.79 8.54 2.06
CA VAL A 25 4.42 8.03 2.03
C VAL A 25 3.67 8.51 3.25
N GLU A 26 2.51 9.11 3.01
CA GLU A 26 1.62 9.62 4.05
C GLU A 26 0.57 8.57 4.43
N GLN A 27 -0.02 7.93 3.42
CA GLN A 27 -1.07 6.93 3.61
C GLN A 27 -1.11 5.96 2.43
N VAL A 28 -1.37 4.69 2.73
CA VAL A 28 -1.61 3.63 1.75
C VAL A 28 -3.06 3.17 1.87
N PHE A 29 -3.78 3.19 0.76
CA PHE A 29 -5.13 2.64 0.62
C PHE A 29 -5.04 1.33 -0.16
N VAL A 30 -5.85 0.35 0.21
CA VAL A 30 -5.99 -0.92 -0.50
C VAL A 30 -7.47 -1.13 -0.79
N ALA A 31 -7.81 -1.40 -2.05
CA ALA A 31 -9.17 -1.68 -2.49
C ALA A 31 -9.18 -2.95 -3.36
N PRO A 32 -10.16 -3.87 -3.18
CA PRO A 32 -10.26 -5.09 -3.97
C PRO A 32 -10.48 -4.82 -5.46
#